data_AF-A0A7G9QC62-F1
#
_entry.id   AF-A0A7G9QC62-F1
#
_cell.length_a   1.000
_cell.length_b   1.000
_cell.length_c   1.000
_cell.angle_alpha   90.00
_cell.angle_beta   90.00
_cell.angle_gamma   90.00
#
_symmetry.space_group_name_H-M   'P 1'
#
loop_
_entity.id
_entity.type
_entity.pdbx_description
1 polymer ?
#
loop_
_entity_poly.entity_id
_entity_poly.type
_entity_poly.pdbx_seq_one_letter_code
_entity_poly.pdbx_strand_id
1 'polypeptide(L)'
;MARVYLQEGKYALARDMANDIITNSPYHLITNSLEAPFRTKNSSEGIFEIKQNEQSNAGTSNDGLATFYASYQNATGGDVGRADALVNTTFYNSFETGDKRQTEMIYEGNGARTGFFTKKWYSFYDNIPVCRVTEQYLIRAECNFRLGTSIGATPASDINTLRTRAGLGNVVPTLAIILNEREKELDYEGFRLHDYKRTKRSIGSFAYDDPKLVFPIPDREINVNKALKQNPGY
;
A
#
# COMPACT_ATOMS: atom_id res chain seq x y z
N MET A 1 14.63 -6.38 2.54
CA MET A 1 14.58 -7.84 2.34
C MET A 1 13.33 -8.52 2.90
N ALA A 2 12.80 -8.11 4.06
CA ALA A 2 11.58 -8.71 4.65
C ALA A 2 10.42 -8.95 3.65
N ARG A 3 10.06 -7.94 2.85
CA ARG A 3 9.05 -8.05 1.79
C ARG A 3 9.35 -9.15 0.78
N VAL A 4 10.59 -9.26 0.31
CA VAL A 4 10.99 -10.27 -0.69
C VAL A 4 10.82 -11.67 -0.10
N TYR A 5 11.33 -11.90 1.11
CA TYR A 5 11.14 -13.18 1.80
C TYR A 5 9.67 -13.50 2.07
N LEU A 6 8.86 -12.50 2.41
CA LEU A 6 7.42 -12.67 2.52
C LEU A 6 6.86 -13.13 1.17
N GLN A 7 7.24 -12.47 0.06
CA GLN A 7 6.78 -12.81 -1.29
C GLN A 7 7.16 -14.24 -1.72
N GLU A 8 8.32 -14.73 -1.30
CA GLU A 8 8.79 -16.11 -1.53
C GLU A 8 8.20 -17.16 -0.56
N GLY A 9 7.38 -16.75 0.43
CA GLY A 9 6.85 -17.65 1.45
C GLY A 9 7.87 -18.08 2.52
N LYS A 10 9.05 -17.44 2.57
CA LYS A 10 10.09 -17.69 3.57
C LYS A 10 9.77 -16.97 4.88
N TYR A 11 8.69 -17.39 5.55
CA TYR A 11 8.09 -16.66 6.67
C TYR A 11 9.02 -16.41 7.85
N ALA A 12 9.90 -17.36 8.20
CA ALA A 12 10.84 -17.17 9.33
C ALA A 12 11.82 -16.02 9.04
N LEU A 13 12.43 -16.03 7.84
CA LEU A 13 13.34 -14.95 7.42
C LEU A 13 12.62 -13.61 7.28
N ALA A 14 11.39 -13.60 6.76
CA ALA A 14 10.59 -12.40 6.64
C ALA A 14 10.26 -11.78 8.01
N ARG A 15 9.83 -12.61 8.97
CA ARG A 15 9.58 -12.22 10.37
C ARG A 15 10.82 -11.65 11.01
N ASP A 16 11.95 -12.33 10.91
CA ASP A 16 13.18 -11.94 11.61
C ASP A 16 13.70 -10.60 11.09
N MET A 17 13.68 -10.39 9.75
CA MET A 17 14.02 -9.10 9.15
C MET A 17 13.03 -7.98 9.52
N ALA A 18 11.73 -8.28 9.54
CA ALA A 18 10.73 -7.29 9.95
C ALA A 18 10.89 -6.91 11.43
N ASN A 19 11.15 -7.89 12.29
CA ASN A 19 11.41 -7.67 13.71
C ASN A 19 12.66 -6.82 13.93
N ASP A 20 13.77 -7.14 13.25
CA ASP A 20 14.99 -6.36 13.33
C ASP A 20 14.77 -4.89 12.96
N ILE A 21 14.04 -4.61 11.87
CA ILE A 21 13.70 -3.23 11.49
C ILE A 21 12.86 -2.56 12.57
N ILE A 22 11.84 -3.22 13.11
CA ILE A 22 10.97 -2.65 14.15
C ILE A 22 11.76 -2.35 15.45
N THR A 23 12.72 -3.19 15.80
CA THR A 23 13.42 -3.11 17.10
C THR A 23 14.70 -2.28 17.05
N ASN A 24 15.47 -2.38 15.97
CA ASN A 24 16.85 -1.89 15.91
C ASN A 24 17.07 -0.75 14.91
N SER A 25 16.07 -0.38 14.11
CA SER A 25 16.18 0.75 13.18
C SER A 25 15.71 2.07 13.83
N PRO A 26 16.08 3.24 13.27
CA PRO A 26 15.58 4.54 13.78
C PRO A 26 14.10 4.80 13.40
N TYR A 27 13.50 3.96 12.57
CA TYR A 27 12.14 4.13 12.07
C TYR A 27 11.12 3.58 13.08
N HIS A 28 10.04 4.31 13.28
CA HIS A 28 9.02 3.99 14.27
C HIS A 28 7.63 4.36 13.78
N LEU A 29 6.64 3.58 14.23
CA LEU A 29 5.25 3.74 13.85
C LEU A 29 4.71 5.08 14.36
N ILE A 30 4.02 5.83 13.51
CA ILE A 30 3.27 7.02 13.94
C ILE A 30 1.90 6.52 14.39
N THR A 31 1.62 6.60 15.69
CA THR A 31 0.41 5.99 16.29
C THR A 31 -0.79 6.93 16.33
N ASN A 32 -0.60 8.22 16.10
CA ASN A 32 -1.61 9.26 16.27
C ASN A 32 -2.06 9.94 14.96
N SER A 33 -1.56 9.49 13.81
CA SER A 33 -1.95 10.03 12.50
C SER A 33 -1.78 8.99 11.39
N LEU A 34 -2.83 8.78 10.59
CA LEU A 34 -2.78 7.95 9.38
C LEU A 34 -2.18 8.70 8.19
N GLU A 35 -2.30 10.03 8.18
CA GLU A 35 -1.89 10.87 7.05
C GLU A 35 -0.41 11.27 7.11
N ALA A 36 0.15 11.40 8.32
CA ALA A 36 1.53 11.84 8.54
C ALA A 36 2.61 11.07 7.73
N PRO A 37 2.53 9.72 7.54
CA PRO A 37 3.49 8.99 6.70
C PRO A 37 3.54 9.46 5.23
N PHE A 38 2.49 10.13 4.76
CA PHE A 38 2.36 10.60 3.38
C PHE A 38 2.53 12.13 3.23
N ARG A 39 2.56 12.88 4.34
CA ARG A 39 2.70 14.35 4.33
C ARG A 39 4.01 14.85 4.92
N THR A 40 4.63 14.07 5.79
CA THR A 40 5.88 14.43 6.42
C THR A 40 7.04 13.84 5.61
N LYS A 41 7.85 14.70 4.99
CA LYS A 41 9.06 14.27 4.28
C LYS A 41 10.05 13.64 5.26
N ASN A 42 10.56 12.44 4.97
CA ASN A 42 11.36 11.66 5.92
C ASN A 42 10.58 11.40 7.22
N SER A 43 9.32 10.98 7.09
CA SER A 43 8.54 10.60 8.27
C SER A 43 9.27 9.51 9.05
N SER A 44 8.97 9.38 10.34
CA SER A 44 9.53 8.29 11.14
C SER A 44 9.11 6.90 10.66
N GLU A 45 8.05 6.80 9.85
CA GLU A 45 7.70 5.54 9.20
C GLU A 45 8.46 5.27 7.90
N GLY A 46 8.95 6.31 7.21
CA GLY A 46 9.51 6.24 5.85
C GLY A 46 10.91 5.65 5.82
N ILE A 47 11.01 4.33 5.68
CA ILE A 47 12.29 3.61 5.54
C ILE A 47 12.97 3.97 4.21
N PHE A 48 12.19 3.99 3.13
CA PHE A 48 12.64 4.43 1.82
C PHE A 48 11.55 5.24 1.13
N GLU A 49 11.92 6.42 0.65
CA GLU A 49 11.03 7.38 0.01
C GLU A 49 11.67 7.93 -1.27
N ILE A 50 10.88 8.07 -2.33
CA ILE A 50 11.27 8.87 -3.50
C ILE A 50 11.02 10.33 -3.16
N LYS A 51 12.06 11.16 -3.22
CA LYS A 51 11.99 12.57 -2.86
C LYS A 51 11.26 13.37 -3.93
N GLN A 52 10.29 14.17 -3.49
CA GLN A 52 9.60 15.14 -4.33
C GLN A 52 9.76 16.55 -3.77
N ASN A 53 9.94 17.50 -4.68
CA ASN A 53 9.91 18.93 -4.43
C ASN A 53 9.51 19.65 -5.73
N GLU A 54 9.39 20.98 -5.66
CA GLU A 54 8.98 21.80 -6.80
C GLU A 54 9.98 21.76 -7.97
N GLN A 55 11.23 21.41 -7.70
CA GLN A 55 12.31 21.34 -8.69
C GLN A 55 12.51 19.93 -9.27
N SER A 56 11.97 18.89 -8.64
CA SER A 56 12.25 17.48 -8.97
C SER A 56 11.36 16.93 -10.09
N ASN A 57 10.69 17.80 -10.85
CA ASN A 57 9.67 17.43 -11.84
C ASN A 57 8.73 16.36 -11.27
N ALA A 58 7.98 16.72 -10.24
CA ALA A 58 7.14 15.79 -9.47
C ALA A 58 5.94 15.21 -10.24
N GLY A 59 5.95 15.31 -11.57
CA GLY A 59 4.93 14.79 -12.45
C GLY A 59 3.67 15.66 -12.51
N THR A 60 3.77 16.95 -12.16
CA THR A 60 2.63 17.89 -12.03
C THR A 60 1.78 18.01 -13.30
N SER A 61 2.38 17.79 -14.47
CA SER A 61 1.68 17.81 -15.77
C SER A 61 1.49 16.43 -16.40
N ASN A 62 2.11 15.38 -15.84
CA ASN A 62 2.21 14.05 -16.46
C ASN A 62 2.14 12.92 -15.41
N ASP A 63 3.19 12.08 -15.29
CA ASP A 63 3.14 10.76 -14.64
C ASP A 63 3.29 10.79 -13.11
N GLY A 64 2.86 11.88 -12.47
CA GLY A 64 2.86 12.02 -11.01
C GLY A 64 1.69 11.29 -10.36
N LEU A 65 1.88 10.71 -9.17
CA LEU A 65 0.80 10.02 -8.46
C LEU A 65 -0.38 10.95 -8.17
N ALA A 66 -0.13 12.16 -7.66
CA ALA A 66 -1.21 13.13 -7.46
C ALA A 66 -1.93 13.49 -8.77
N THR A 67 -1.24 13.47 -9.91
CA THR A 67 -1.86 13.72 -11.22
C THR A 67 -2.90 12.65 -11.58
N PHE A 68 -2.67 11.39 -11.23
CA PHE A 68 -3.62 10.30 -11.49
C PHE A 68 -4.70 10.17 -10.41
N TYR A 69 -4.39 10.45 -9.14
CA TYR A 69 -5.23 10.09 -8.00
C TYR A 69 -5.93 11.26 -7.30
N ALA A 70 -5.46 12.50 -7.47
CA ALA A 70 -6.10 13.65 -6.84
C ALA A 70 -7.29 14.17 -7.67
N SER A 71 -8.29 14.70 -6.97
CA SER A 71 -9.48 15.33 -7.53
C SER A 71 -10.02 16.38 -6.56
N TYR A 72 -9.31 17.50 -6.41
CA TYR A 72 -9.79 18.64 -5.63
C TYR A 72 -9.48 19.98 -6.31
N GLN A 73 -10.25 21.01 -6.00
CA GLN A 73 -9.96 22.37 -6.46
C GLN A 73 -8.95 23.05 -5.53
N ASN A 74 -7.88 23.61 -6.10
CA ASN A 74 -6.93 24.43 -5.37
C ASN A 74 -7.50 25.83 -5.05
N ALA A 75 -6.74 26.63 -4.30
CA ALA A 75 -7.17 27.96 -3.87
C ALA A 75 -7.44 28.96 -5.01
N THR A 76 -6.95 28.70 -6.23
CA THR A 76 -7.22 29.52 -7.42
C THR A 76 -8.36 28.95 -8.28
N GLY A 77 -9.07 27.93 -7.79
CA GLY A 77 -10.18 27.28 -8.50
C GLY A 77 -9.75 26.31 -9.60
N GLY A 78 -8.46 25.98 -9.70
CA GLY A 78 -7.95 25.00 -10.65
C GLY A 78 -7.99 23.58 -10.09
N ASP A 79 -8.29 22.60 -10.94
CA ASP A 79 -8.30 21.19 -10.54
C ASP A 79 -6.88 20.68 -10.28
N VAL A 80 -6.71 19.97 -9.16
CA VAL A 80 -5.49 19.24 -8.83
C VAL A 80 -5.66 17.78 -9.25
N GLY A 81 -4.87 17.39 -10.25
CA GLY A 81 -4.91 16.08 -10.86
C GLY A 81 -6.03 15.92 -11.88
N ARG A 82 -5.95 14.83 -12.66
CA ARG A 82 -6.92 14.45 -13.69
C ARG A 82 -7.96 13.45 -13.17
N ALA A 83 -7.76 12.95 -11.94
CA ALA A 83 -8.67 12.03 -11.28
C ALA A 83 -8.89 10.71 -12.06
N ASP A 84 -7.83 10.19 -12.69
CA ASP A 84 -7.87 8.98 -13.53
C ASP A 84 -8.22 7.70 -12.74
N ALA A 85 -7.88 7.65 -11.45
CA ALA A 85 -8.08 6.47 -10.59
C ALA A 85 -8.88 6.79 -9.32
N LEU A 86 -10.12 6.30 -9.28
CA LEU A 86 -11.04 6.46 -8.16
C LEU A 86 -11.01 5.27 -7.19
N VAL A 87 -11.49 5.50 -5.98
CA VAL A 87 -11.81 4.44 -5.02
C VAL A 87 -13.10 3.75 -5.40
N ASN A 88 -13.00 2.43 -5.55
CA ASN A 88 -14.16 1.59 -5.81
C ASN A 88 -15.12 1.62 -4.61
N THR A 89 -16.41 1.85 -4.86
CA THR A 89 -17.44 1.96 -3.81
C THR A 89 -17.57 0.70 -2.96
N THR A 90 -17.38 -0.50 -3.51
CA THR A 90 -17.38 -1.74 -2.74
C THR A 90 -16.20 -1.79 -1.76
N PHE A 91 -15.02 -1.33 -2.18
CA PHE A 91 -13.87 -1.21 -1.27
C PHE A 91 -14.12 -0.15 -0.19
N TYR A 92 -14.63 1.02 -0.57
CA TYR A 92 -15.01 2.08 0.37
C TYR A 92 -16.02 1.59 1.41
N ASN A 93 -17.01 0.79 1.01
CA ASN A 93 -18.02 0.25 1.92
C ASN A 93 -17.55 -0.97 2.74
N SER A 94 -16.33 -1.48 2.49
CA SER A 94 -15.77 -2.64 3.22
C SER A 94 -15.10 -2.26 4.56
N PHE A 95 -14.93 -0.97 4.81
CA PHE A 95 -14.38 -0.47 6.07
C PHE A 95 -15.36 -0.69 7.23
N GLU A 96 -14.82 -0.93 8.41
CA GLU A 96 -15.63 -1.06 9.61
C GLU A 96 -16.18 0.31 10.01
N THR A 97 -17.36 0.37 10.63
CA THR A 97 -17.90 1.63 11.13
C THR A 97 -16.92 2.28 12.11
N GLY A 98 -16.53 3.53 11.83
CA GLY A 98 -15.56 4.28 12.63
C GLY A 98 -14.10 4.09 12.22
N ASP A 99 -13.80 3.30 11.18
CA ASP A 99 -12.44 3.16 10.66
C ASP A 99 -11.96 4.48 10.06
N LYS A 100 -10.94 5.07 10.68
CA LYS A 100 -10.35 6.34 10.28
C LYS A 100 -9.69 6.30 8.91
N ARG A 101 -9.33 5.14 8.37
CA ARG A 101 -8.85 5.05 6.98
C ARG A 101 -9.95 5.41 5.99
N GLN A 102 -11.21 5.06 6.30
CA GLN A 102 -12.35 5.44 5.48
C GLN A 102 -12.67 6.93 5.58
N THR A 103 -12.63 7.48 6.80
CA THR A 103 -13.11 8.85 7.08
C THR A 103 -12.03 9.92 6.97
N GLU A 104 -10.76 9.57 7.16
CA GLU A 104 -9.63 10.51 7.14
C GLU A 104 -8.77 10.36 5.88
N MET A 105 -8.58 9.13 5.37
CA MET A 105 -7.69 8.83 4.23
C MET A 105 -8.39 8.70 2.88
N ILE A 106 -9.72 8.76 2.85
CA ILE A 106 -10.52 8.82 1.63
C ILE A 106 -11.37 10.09 1.69
N TYR A 107 -11.53 10.79 0.57
CA TYR A 107 -12.32 12.01 0.47
C TYR A 107 -13.24 11.97 -0.75
N GLU A 108 -14.30 12.76 -0.71
CA GLU A 108 -15.14 13.00 -1.88
C GLU A 108 -14.52 14.09 -2.76
N GLY A 109 -14.27 13.75 -4.02
CA GLY A 109 -13.63 14.65 -4.98
C GLY A 109 -14.57 15.79 -5.38
N ASN A 110 -14.00 16.99 -5.43
CA ASN A 110 -14.68 18.21 -5.88
C ASN A 110 -13.94 18.94 -7.01
N GLY A 111 -12.89 18.32 -7.57
CA GLY A 111 -12.14 18.83 -8.72
C GLY A 111 -12.59 18.20 -10.04
N ALA A 112 -11.62 17.69 -10.81
CA ALA A 112 -11.85 17.18 -12.17
C ALA A 112 -12.94 16.09 -12.28
N ARG A 113 -13.15 15.29 -11.22
CA ARG A 113 -14.21 14.27 -11.14
C ARG A 113 -14.78 14.16 -9.73
N THR A 114 -16.06 13.80 -9.65
CA THR A 114 -16.72 13.43 -8.39
C THR A 114 -16.53 11.94 -8.07
N GLY A 115 -16.71 11.56 -6.81
CA GLY A 115 -16.54 10.19 -6.31
C GLY A 115 -15.53 10.11 -5.17
N PHE A 116 -15.16 8.91 -4.75
CA PHE A 116 -14.21 8.70 -3.65
C PHE A 116 -12.78 8.64 -4.17
N PHE A 117 -11.85 9.34 -3.51
CA PHE A 117 -10.44 9.41 -3.87
C PHE A 117 -9.54 9.18 -2.65
N THR A 118 -8.38 8.57 -2.86
CA THR A 118 -7.40 8.35 -1.79
C THR A 118 -6.63 9.63 -1.48
N LYS A 119 -6.43 9.93 -0.19
CA LYS A 119 -5.50 10.98 0.23
C LYS A 119 -4.05 10.52 0.21
N LYS A 120 -3.71 9.25 0.02
CA LYS A 120 -2.29 8.83 0.01
C LYS A 120 -1.48 9.60 -1.06
N TRP A 121 -2.12 9.89 -2.19
CA TRP A 121 -1.54 10.57 -3.35
C TRP A 121 -2.24 11.92 -3.60
N TYR A 122 -2.22 12.80 -2.60
CA TYR A 122 -3.00 14.05 -2.62
C TYR A 122 -2.23 15.25 -3.19
N SER A 123 -0.95 15.41 -2.82
CA SER A 123 -0.12 16.55 -3.25
C SER A 123 1.01 16.09 -4.17
N PHE A 124 1.35 16.93 -5.16
CA PHE A 124 2.46 16.65 -6.08
C PHE A 124 3.81 16.55 -5.38
N TYR A 125 4.03 17.35 -4.32
CA TYR A 125 5.35 17.55 -3.73
C TYR A 125 5.59 16.77 -2.45
N ASP A 126 4.64 15.90 -2.08
CA ASP A 126 4.83 14.91 -1.03
C ASP A 126 5.81 13.83 -1.52
N ASN A 127 6.69 13.39 -0.63
CA ASN A 127 7.54 12.25 -0.97
C ASN A 127 6.66 11.01 -1.17
N ILE A 128 7.12 10.08 -2.02
CA ILE A 128 6.41 8.82 -2.26
C ILE A 128 7.06 7.75 -1.38
N PRO A 129 6.40 7.28 -0.32
CA PRO A 129 6.93 6.19 0.48
C PRO A 129 6.88 4.89 -0.32
N VAL A 130 8.01 4.19 -0.39
CA VAL A 130 8.13 2.90 -1.08
C VAL A 130 8.22 1.76 -0.07
N CYS A 131 8.86 2.00 1.08
CA CYS A 131 8.95 1.08 2.20
C CYS A 131 8.68 1.85 3.49
N ARG A 132 7.76 1.34 4.32
CA ARG A 132 7.39 1.97 5.59
C ARG A 132 7.43 0.97 6.75
N VAL A 133 7.65 1.46 7.96
CA VAL A 133 7.69 0.60 9.16
C VAL A 133 6.34 -0.09 9.42
N THR A 134 5.21 0.56 9.10
CA THR A 134 3.87 -0.05 9.14
C THR A 134 3.81 -1.38 8.39
N GLU A 135 4.45 -1.48 7.21
CA GLU A 135 4.50 -2.73 6.46
C GLU A 135 5.20 -3.84 7.26
N GLN A 136 6.22 -3.50 8.06
CA GLN A 136 6.98 -4.47 8.85
C GLN A 136 6.12 -5.05 9.98
N TYR A 137 5.25 -4.26 10.61
CA TYR A 137 4.29 -4.76 11.60
C TYR A 137 3.35 -5.80 10.96
N LEU A 138 2.85 -5.52 9.76
CA LEU A 138 1.98 -6.45 9.02
C LEU A 138 2.73 -7.72 8.58
N ILE A 139 3.98 -7.59 8.11
CA ILE A 139 4.83 -8.75 7.76
C ILE A 139 5.07 -9.62 8.99
N ARG A 140 5.47 -9.02 10.12
CA ARG A 140 5.76 -9.75 11.37
C ARG A 140 4.50 -10.44 11.90
N ALA A 141 3.36 -9.75 11.92
CA ALA A 141 2.07 -10.30 12.32
C ALA A 141 1.68 -11.53 11.48
N GLU A 142 1.74 -11.42 10.14
CA GLU A 142 1.40 -12.53 9.24
C GLU A 142 2.32 -13.73 9.46
N CYS A 143 3.63 -13.48 9.54
CA CYS A 143 4.60 -14.55 9.67
C CYS A 143 4.53 -15.24 11.04
N ASN A 144 4.41 -14.47 12.12
CA ASN A 144 4.22 -15.03 13.47
C ASN A 144 2.94 -15.87 13.54
N PHE A 145 1.84 -15.40 12.95
CA PHE A 145 0.58 -16.16 12.93
C PHE A 145 0.73 -17.50 12.19
N ARG A 146 1.34 -17.48 10.99
CA ARG A 146 1.53 -18.69 10.17
C ARG A 146 2.46 -19.72 10.80
N LEU A 147 3.49 -19.26 11.50
CA LEU A 147 4.49 -20.12 12.14
C LEU A 147 4.09 -20.57 13.55
N GLY A 148 3.00 -20.02 14.11
CA GLY A 148 2.65 -20.24 15.52
C GLY A 148 3.68 -19.66 16.49
N THR A 149 4.37 -18.57 16.10
CA THR A 149 5.42 -17.93 16.91
C THR A 149 5.02 -16.53 17.39
N SER A 150 5.83 -15.94 18.25
CA SER A 150 5.66 -14.55 18.72
C SER A 150 7.02 -13.88 18.92
N ILE A 151 7.87 -13.89 17.90
CA ILE A 151 9.15 -13.16 17.95
C ILE A 151 8.86 -11.67 17.85
N GLY A 152 9.37 -10.90 18.81
CA GLY A 152 9.00 -9.51 19.00
C GLY A 152 7.63 -9.41 19.67
N ALA A 153 6.64 -8.93 18.93
CA ALA A 153 5.27 -8.83 19.41
C ALA A 153 4.42 -10.03 18.95
N THR A 154 3.33 -10.30 19.68
CA THR A 154 2.34 -11.28 19.23
C THR A 154 1.59 -10.77 18.00
N PRO A 155 1.02 -11.65 17.15
CA PRO A 155 0.15 -11.21 16.04
C PRO A 155 -0.99 -10.31 16.50
N ALA A 156 -1.53 -10.56 17.70
CA ALA A 156 -2.61 -9.75 18.25
C ALA A 156 -2.13 -8.34 18.61
N SER A 157 -0.94 -8.21 19.21
CA SER A 157 -0.35 -6.91 19.52
C SER A 157 -0.09 -6.11 18.26
N ASP A 158 0.57 -6.70 17.24
CA ASP A 158 0.88 -5.99 15.99
C ASP A 158 -0.40 -5.50 15.27
N ILE A 159 -1.42 -6.36 15.14
CA ILE A 159 -2.67 -5.99 14.48
C ILE A 159 -3.45 -4.95 15.29
N ASN A 160 -3.55 -5.13 16.61
CA ASN A 160 -4.34 -4.23 17.44
C ASN A 160 -3.69 -2.85 17.59
N THR A 161 -2.36 -2.75 17.48
CA THR A 161 -1.67 -1.45 17.38
C THR A 161 -2.13 -0.68 16.13
N LEU A 162 -2.20 -1.33 14.97
CA LEU A 162 -2.64 -0.69 13.71
C LEU A 162 -4.14 -0.37 13.72
N ARG A 163 -4.96 -1.28 14.27
CA ARG A 163 -6.40 -1.05 14.46
C ARG A 163 -6.68 0.13 15.38
N THR A 164 -5.96 0.23 16.50
CA THR A 164 -6.09 1.36 17.43
C THR A 164 -5.75 2.69 16.73
N ARG A 165 -4.67 2.73 15.93
CA ARG A 165 -4.35 3.91 15.11
C ARG A 165 -5.48 4.27 14.13
N ALA A 166 -6.13 3.25 13.56
CA ALA A 166 -7.30 3.41 12.69
C ALA A 166 -8.60 3.71 13.45
N GLY A 167 -8.57 3.93 14.78
CA GLY A 167 -9.76 4.22 15.58
C GLY A 167 -10.66 3.01 15.87
N LEU A 168 -10.16 1.80 15.61
CA LEU A 168 -10.90 0.55 15.80
C LEU A 168 -10.52 -0.15 17.11
N GLY A 169 -11.46 -0.95 17.61
CA GLY A 169 -11.24 -1.80 18.79
C GLY A 169 -10.37 -3.02 18.51
N ASN A 170 -9.84 -3.60 19.59
CA ASN A 170 -9.03 -4.80 19.56
C ASN A 170 -9.82 -6.02 19.07
N VAL A 171 -9.12 -6.93 18.38
CA VAL A 171 -9.65 -8.22 17.90
C VAL A 171 -8.70 -9.36 18.25
N VAL A 172 -9.23 -10.58 18.21
CA VAL A 172 -8.40 -11.79 18.14
C VAL A 172 -8.05 -12.01 16.67
N PRO A 173 -6.77 -11.98 16.29
CA PRO A 173 -6.39 -12.09 14.88
C PRO A 173 -6.67 -13.50 14.35
N THR A 174 -7.21 -13.55 13.14
CA THR A 174 -7.14 -14.71 12.25
C THR A 174 -6.28 -14.34 11.05
N LEU A 175 -5.85 -15.32 10.24
CA LEU A 175 -5.12 -15.01 9.00
C LEU A 175 -5.95 -14.10 8.08
N ALA A 176 -7.27 -14.30 8.00
CA ALA A 176 -8.15 -13.45 7.20
C ALA A 176 -8.17 -12.00 7.72
N ILE A 177 -8.23 -11.81 9.04
CA ILE A 177 -8.17 -10.47 9.66
C ILE A 177 -6.82 -9.81 9.38
N ILE A 178 -5.70 -10.53 9.52
CA ILE A 178 -4.35 -10.00 9.25
C ILE A 178 -4.22 -9.55 7.78
N LEU A 179 -4.68 -10.38 6.84
CA LEU A 179 -4.63 -10.05 5.41
C LEU A 179 -5.55 -8.90 5.04
N ASN A 180 -6.72 -8.79 5.68
CA ASN A 180 -7.65 -7.67 5.49
C ASN A 180 -7.09 -6.36 6.06
N GLU A 181 -6.47 -6.41 7.25
CA GLU A 181 -5.80 -5.25 7.84
C GLU A 181 -4.67 -4.77 6.93
N ARG A 182 -3.89 -5.69 6.35
CA ARG A 182 -2.85 -5.38 5.36
C ARG A 182 -3.42 -4.72 4.10
N GLU A 183 -4.54 -5.22 3.59
CA GLU A 183 -5.19 -4.68 2.40
C GLU A 183 -5.72 -3.26 2.62
N LYS A 184 -6.32 -2.99 3.77
CA LYS A 184 -6.83 -1.67 4.15
C LYS A 184 -5.72 -0.68 4.47
N GLU A 185 -4.66 -1.14 5.12
CA GLU A 185 -3.56 -0.28 5.54
C GLU A 185 -2.65 0.12 4.38
N LEU A 186 -2.43 -0.78 3.42
CA LEU A 186 -1.50 -0.60 2.30
C LEU A 186 -2.22 -0.37 0.95
N ASP A 187 -3.49 0.06 0.99
CA ASP A 187 -4.24 0.41 -0.21
C ASP A 187 -3.51 1.49 -1.02
N TYR A 188 -3.63 1.42 -2.35
CA TYR A 188 -2.98 2.33 -3.30
C TYR A 188 -1.44 2.37 -3.29
N GLU A 189 -0.75 1.52 -2.52
CA GLU A 189 0.72 1.47 -2.47
C GLU A 189 1.34 0.33 -3.30
N GLY A 190 0.55 -0.29 -4.20
CA GLY A 190 1.06 -1.28 -5.17
C GLY A 190 1.18 -2.71 -4.65
N PHE A 191 0.59 -3.05 -3.51
CA PHE A 191 0.73 -4.38 -2.90
C PHE A 191 -0.32 -5.41 -3.32
N ARG A 192 -1.56 -4.96 -3.59
CA ARG A 192 -2.75 -5.82 -3.68
C ARG A 192 -2.56 -7.01 -4.62
N LEU A 193 -2.12 -6.78 -5.86
CA LEU A 193 -1.92 -7.84 -6.85
C LEU A 193 -0.96 -8.91 -6.33
N HIS A 194 0.21 -8.51 -5.84
CA HIS A 194 1.24 -9.42 -5.36
C HIS A 194 0.77 -10.22 -4.13
N ASP A 195 0.08 -9.57 -3.19
CA ASP A 195 -0.46 -10.24 -2.01
C ASP A 195 -1.52 -11.27 -2.36
N TYR A 196 -2.40 -10.99 -3.31
CA TYR A 196 -3.41 -11.95 -3.78
C TYR A 196 -2.75 -13.14 -4.48
N LYS A 197 -1.78 -12.90 -5.38
CA LYS A 197 -1.01 -13.96 -6.05
C LYS A 197 -0.33 -14.89 -5.04
N ARG A 198 0.42 -14.33 -4.08
CA ARG A 198 1.12 -15.12 -3.06
C ARG A 198 0.17 -15.92 -2.17
N THR A 199 -0.96 -15.32 -1.79
CA THR A 199 -1.93 -15.97 -0.90
C THR A 199 -2.93 -16.85 -1.65
N LYS A 200 -2.72 -17.05 -2.96
CA LYS A 200 -3.57 -17.86 -3.85
C LYS A 200 -5.04 -17.43 -3.84
N ARG A 201 -5.29 -16.12 -3.69
CA ARG A 201 -6.62 -15.52 -3.74
C ARG A 201 -6.92 -15.00 -5.15
N SER A 202 -8.16 -15.19 -5.60
CA SER A 202 -8.64 -14.67 -6.88
C SER A 202 -8.79 -13.15 -6.86
N ILE A 203 -8.54 -12.51 -8.01
CA ILE A 203 -8.67 -11.06 -8.21
C ILE A 203 -9.74 -10.82 -9.25
N GLY A 204 -10.93 -10.38 -8.81
CA GLY A 204 -12.09 -10.34 -9.69
C GLY A 204 -12.40 -11.75 -10.22
N SER A 205 -12.53 -11.89 -11.54
CA SER A 205 -12.73 -13.18 -12.20
C SER A 205 -11.44 -13.96 -12.47
N PHE A 206 -10.27 -13.40 -12.18
CA PHE A 206 -8.98 -14.02 -12.47
C PHE A 206 -8.53 -14.88 -11.30
N ALA A 207 -8.11 -16.12 -11.60
CA ALA A 207 -7.39 -16.95 -10.63
C ALA A 207 -6.02 -16.34 -10.30
N TYR A 208 -5.47 -16.68 -9.15
CA TYR A 208 -4.20 -16.11 -8.65
C TYR A 208 -3.00 -16.33 -9.60
N ASP A 209 -3.05 -17.37 -10.43
CA ASP A 209 -2.04 -17.77 -11.41
C ASP A 209 -2.46 -17.51 -12.86
N ASP A 210 -3.53 -16.74 -13.08
CA ASP A 210 -3.97 -16.39 -14.43
C ASP A 210 -2.84 -15.64 -15.19
N PRO A 211 -2.52 -16.06 -16.43
CA PRO A 211 -1.45 -15.46 -17.22
C PRO A 211 -1.63 -13.96 -17.46
N LYS A 212 -2.88 -13.47 -17.51
CA LYS A 212 -3.20 -12.04 -17.71
C LYS A 212 -2.86 -11.17 -16.49
N LEU A 213 -2.50 -11.78 -15.36
CA LEU A 213 -1.94 -11.07 -14.18
C LEU A 213 -0.42 -10.85 -14.27
N VAL A 214 0.16 -11.01 -15.46
CA VAL A 214 1.53 -10.61 -15.80
C VAL A 214 1.45 -9.74 -17.05
N PHE A 215 2.11 -8.59 -17.05
CA PHE A 215 2.14 -7.73 -18.24
C PHE A 215 2.89 -8.41 -19.40
N PRO A 216 2.53 -8.12 -20.66
CA PRO A 216 3.33 -8.56 -21.78
C PRO A 216 4.72 -7.93 -21.72
N ILE A 217 5.73 -8.65 -22.19
CA ILE A 217 7.02 -8.06 -22.54
C ILE A 217 6.74 -7.08 -23.69
N PRO A 218 7.22 -5.83 -23.62
CA PRO A 218 6.94 -4.84 -24.66
C PRO A 218 7.37 -5.34 -26.05
N ASP A 219 6.50 -5.17 -27.06
CA ASP A 219 6.73 -5.67 -28.42
C ASP A 219 8.04 -5.15 -29.03
N ARG A 220 8.44 -3.92 -28.68
CA ARG A 220 9.73 -3.36 -29.09
C ARG A 220 10.90 -4.24 -28.64
N GLU A 221 10.86 -4.74 -27.42
CA GLU A 221 11.93 -5.58 -26.86
C GLU A 221 11.95 -6.96 -27.53
N ILE A 222 10.78 -7.58 -27.74
CA ILE A 222 10.64 -8.83 -28.51
C ILE A 222 11.14 -8.65 -29.95
N ASN A 223 10.89 -7.48 -30.55
CA ASN A 223 11.30 -7.21 -31.92
C ASN A 223 12.81 -7.03 -32.08
N VAL A 224 13.46 -6.40 -31.11
CA VAL A 224 14.91 -6.20 -31.09
C VAL A 224 15.65 -7.48 -30.70
N ASN A 225 15.15 -8.23 -29.72
CA ASN A 225 15.79 -9.45 -29.22
C ASN A 225 14.87 -10.66 -29.40
N LYS A 226 15.07 -11.39 -30.50
CA LYS A 226 14.30 -12.61 -30.84
C LYS A 226 14.53 -13.80 -29.90
N ALA A 227 15.49 -13.72 -28.97
CA ALA A 227 15.66 -14.72 -27.92
C ALA A 227 14.67 -14.53 -26.75
N LEU A 228 14.06 -13.34 -26.61
CA LEU A 228 13.01 -13.10 -25.64
C LEU A 228 11.73 -13.84 -26.05
N LYS A 229 11.17 -14.60 -25.11
CA LYS A 229 9.88 -15.27 -25.28
C LYS A 229 8.82 -14.48 -24.53
N GLN A 230 7.69 -14.28 -25.18
CA GLN A 230 6.55 -13.60 -24.58
C GLN A 230 6.01 -14.37 -23.36
N ASN A 231 5.45 -13.64 -22.40
CA ASN A 231 4.71 -14.23 -21.29
C ASN A 231 3.48 -14.98 -21.80
N PRO A 232 3.09 -16.11 -21.19
CA PRO A 232 1.87 -16.82 -21.60
C PRO A 232 0.66 -15.87 -21.65
N GLY A 233 -0.21 -16.03 -22.65
CA GLY A 233 -1.40 -15.20 -22.84
C GLY A 233 -1.26 -13.99 -23.77
N TYR A 234 -0.07 -13.76 -24.34
CA TYR A 234 0.22 -12.71 -25.31
C TYR A 234 1.03 -13.24 -26.50
#